data_AF-A0A0F9ESD6-F1
#
_entry.id   AF-A0A0F9ESD6-F1
#
_cell.length_a   1.000
_cell.length_b   1.000
_cell.length_c   1.000
_cell.angle_alpha   90.00
_cell.angle_beta   90.00
_cell.angle_gamma   90.00
#
_symmetry.space_group_name_H-M   'P 1'
#
loop_
_entity.id
_entity.type
_entity.pdbx_description
1 polymer ?
#
loop_
_entity_poly.entity_id
_entity_poly.type
_entity_poly.pdbx_seq_one_letter_code
_entity_poly.pdbx_strand_id
1 'polypeptide(L)'
;MFNLWFQSNHPQEVSKMKPKIISDISNIAGYFNKFPPKFENIRIMFNTLKSKYWILGIADWKLFNCIDFLESYKNYIVRRIIIHAPPNIPADILMIREAIESDNLILTNDKLREYGNLFPSESWLESHRVSFDIFDGKFIIYIP
;
A
#
# COMPACT_ATOMS: atom_id res chain seq x y z
N MET A 1 -47.05 -32.13 10.50
CA MET A 1 -46.17 -31.54 11.52
C MET A 1 -44.75 -31.51 10.97
N PHE A 2 -44.14 -30.33 11.00
CA PHE A 2 -42.77 -30.04 10.57
C PHE A 2 -41.72 -30.83 11.36
N ASN A 3 -40.64 -31.25 10.69
CA ASN A 3 -39.29 -30.83 11.04
C ASN A 3 -38.30 -31.14 9.91
N LEU A 4 -37.76 -30.06 9.32
CA LEU A 4 -36.42 -29.98 8.73
C LEU A 4 -35.38 -30.34 9.84
N TRP A 5 -34.13 -30.69 9.57
CA TRP A 5 -33.04 -29.71 9.52
C TRP A 5 -31.74 -30.37 9.01
N PHE A 6 -31.27 -29.84 7.87
CA PHE A 6 -29.90 -29.44 7.54
C PHE A 6 -28.73 -30.41 7.74
N GLN A 7 -28.30 -30.98 6.61
CA GLN A 7 -26.88 -31.18 6.32
C GLN A 7 -26.22 -29.81 6.13
N SER A 8 -25.43 -29.35 7.10
CA SER A 8 -24.50 -28.23 6.90
C SER A 8 -23.12 -28.77 6.52
N ASN A 9 -22.95 -29.14 5.24
CA ASN A 9 -21.63 -29.22 4.64
C ASN A 9 -21.12 -27.79 4.43
N HIS A 10 -20.60 -27.16 5.50
CA HIS A 10 -19.75 -25.99 5.37
C HIS A 10 -18.33 -26.48 5.05
N PRO A 11 -17.81 -26.29 3.83
CA PRO A 11 -16.38 -26.41 3.64
C PRO A 11 -15.73 -25.31 4.50
N GLN A 12 -14.88 -25.72 5.42
CA GLN A 12 -14.01 -24.82 6.18
C GLN A 12 -13.09 -24.11 5.18
N GLU A 13 -13.49 -22.94 4.69
CA GLU A 13 -12.55 -21.99 4.09
C GLU A 13 -11.61 -21.54 5.20
N VAL A 14 -10.44 -22.17 5.27
CA VAL A 14 -9.29 -21.63 6.00
C VAL A 14 -9.04 -20.25 5.42
N SER A 15 -9.42 -19.18 6.13
CA SER A 15 -9.16 -17.81 5.68
C SER A 15 -7.65 -17.65 5.57
N LYS A 16 -7.09 -17.78 4.36
CA LYS A 16 -5.68 -17.46 4.12
C LYS A 16 -5.48 -16.01 4.56
N MET A 17 -4.64 -15.81 5.58
CA MET A 17 -4.23 -14.46 5.96
C MET A 17 -3.64 -13.79 4.72
N LYS A 18 -4.16 -12.62 4.38
CA LYS A 18 -3.66 -11.88 3.22
C LYS A 18 -2.24 -11.40 3.53
N PRO A 19 -1.27 -11.55 2.61
CA PRO A 19 0.03 -10.93 2.76
C PRO A 19 -0.12 -9.41 2.91
N LYS A 20 0.74 -8.78 3.71
CA LYS A 20 0.76 -7.33 3.89
C LYS A 20 1.69 -6.68 2.86
N ILE A 21 1.28 -5.52 2.35
CA ILE A 21 2.08 -4.69 1.43
C ILE A 21 2.13 -3.27 1.96
N ILE A 22 3.34 -2.72 2.06
CA ILE A 22 3.58 -1.34 2.45
C ILE A 22 3.62 -0.50 1.18
N SER A 23 2.75 0.50 1.08
CA SER A 23 2.58 1.28 -0.15
C SER A 23 3.06 2.72 0.01
N ASP A 24 3.92 3.15 -0.89
CA ASP A 24 4.39 4.52 -1.00
C ASP A 24 3.30 5.41 -1.62
N ILE A 25 2.50 6.04 -0.76
CA ILE A 25 1.34 6.82 -1.15
C ILE A 25 1.74 8.10 -1.88
N SER A 26 2.87 8.72 -1.51
CA SER A 26 3.39 9.91 -2.20
C SER A 26 3.74 9.57 -3.66
N ASN A 27 4.43 8.45 -3.88
CA ASN A 27 4.78 7.98 -5.21
C ASN A 27 3.54 7.58 -6.02
N ILE A 28 2.59 6.83 -5.43
CA ILE A 28 1.34 6.42 -6.08
C ILE A 28 0.47 7.63 -6.46
N ALA A 29 0.34 8.62 -5.59
CA ALA A 29 -0.38 9.85 -5.89
C ALA A 29 0.29 10.67 -7.02
N GLY A 30 1.53 10.35 -7.38
CA GLY A 30 2.32 11.07 -8.37
C GLY A 30 2.85 12.39 -7.81
N TYR A 31 3.13 12.47 -6.51
CA TYR A 31 3.54 13.69 -5.80
C TYR A 31 4.69 14.43 -6.49
N PHE A 32 5.65 13.67 -7.02
CA PHE A 32 6.85 14.22 -7.68
C PHE A 32 6.67 14.51 -9.19
N ASN A 33 5.57 14.06 -9.80
CA ASN A 33 5.39 14.07 -11.26
C ASN A 33 4.13 14.83 -11.73
N LYS A 34 3.14 15.03 -10.86
CA LYS A 34 1.85 15.64 -11.19
C LYS A 34 1.41 16.57 -10.06
N PHE A 35 1.00 17.79 -10.41
CA PHE A 35 0.41 18.74 -9.46
C PHE A 35 -1.01 19.14 -9.89
N PRO A 36 -2.02 19.04 -9.01
CA PRO A 36 -1.94 18.42 -7.68
C PRO A 36 -1.75 16.89 -7.79
N PRO A 37 -1.13 16.25 -6.77
CA PRO A 37 -1.13 14.80 -6.62
C PRO A 37 -2.56 14.24 -6.64
N LYS A 38 -2.72 13.03 -7.18
CA LYS A 38 -4.02 12.46 -7.53
C LYS A 38 -4.48 11.40 -6.53
N PHE A 39 -5.51 11.72 -5.76
CA PHE A 39 -6.21 10.76 -4.90
C PHE A 39 -6.77 9.58 -5.72
N GLU A 40 -7.18 9.83 -6.96
CA GLU A 40 -7.70 8.79 -7.85
C GLU A 40 -6.70 7.63 -8.04
N ASN A 41 -5.40 7.91 -8.14
CA ASN A 41 -4.38 6.87 -8.25
C ASN A 41 -4.35 5.95 -7.01
N ILE A 42 -4.48 6.54 -5.82
CA ILE A 42 -4.55 5.80 -4.55
C ILE A 42 -5.81 4.93 -4.52
N ARG A 43 -6.95 5.47 -4.98
CA ARG A 43 -8.22 4.75 -5.04
C ARG A 43 -8.15 3.55 -5.99
N ILE A 44 -7.56 3.72 -7.16
CA ILE A 44 -7.36 2.64 -8.15
C ILE A 44 -6.44 1.55 -7.54
N MET A 45 -5.32 1.94 -6.94
CA MET A 45 -4.42 1.01 -6.23
C MET A 45 -5.18 0.19 -5.19
N PHE A 46 -5.89 0.87 -4.28
CA PHE A 46 -6.57 0.20 -3.17
C PHE A 46 -7.65 -0.76 -3.68
N ASN A 47 -8.48 -0.33 -4.64
CA ASN A 47 -9.52 -1.19 -5.20
C ASN A 47 -8.96 -2.42 -5.92
N THR A 48 -7.81 -2.28 -6.57
CA THR A 48 -7.14 -3.37 -7.28
C THR A 48 -6.54 -4.38 -6.30
N LEU A 49 -5.90 -3.91 -5.22
CA LEU A 49 -5.07 -4.75 -4.37
C LEU A 49 -5.78 -5.30 -3.11
N LYS A 50 -6.86 -4.66 -2.64
CA LYS A 50 -7.52 -5.00 -1.35
C LYS A 50 -8.06 -6.43 -1.26
N SER A 51 -8.32 -7.09 -2.39
CA SER A 51 -8.75 -8.50 -2.41
C SER A 51 -7.59 -9.46 -2.15
N LYS A 52 -6.36 -9.07 -2.50
CA LYS A 52 -5.15 -9.91 -2.43
C LYS A 52 -4.25 -9.57 -1.24
N TYR A 53 -4.21 -8.31 -0.82
CA TYR A 53 -3.28 -7.82 0.19
C TYR A 53 -3.98 -7.11 1.34
N TRP A 54 -3.34 -7.13 2.51
CA TRP A 54 -3.55 -6.14 3.55
C TRP A 54 -2.66 -4.93 3.27
N ILE A 55 -3.27 -3.78 2.97
CA ILE A 55 -2.54 -2.60 2.49
C ILE A 55 -2.34 -1.63 3.63
N LEU A 56 -1.09 -1.28 3.90
CA LEU A 56 -0.74 -0.13 4.73
C LEU A 56 -0.07 0.93 3.85
N GLY A 57 -0.75 2.05 3.65
CA GLY A 57 -0.20 3.19 2.95
C GLY A 57 0.63 4.06 3.88
N ILE A 58 1.81 4.48 3.42
CA ILE A 58 2.65 5.46 4.10
C ILE A 58 2.85 6.65 3.18
N ALA A 59 2.56 7.84 3.68
CA ALA A 59 2.63 9.09 2.93
C ALA A 59 3.56 10.10 3.61
N ASP A 60 4.19 10.96 2.82
CA ASP A 60 4.86 12.15 3.35
C ASP A 60 3.84 13.08 3.98
N TRP A 61 4.22 13.70 5.10
CA TRP A 61 3.36 14.66 5.81
C TRP A 61 2.90 15.82 4.91
N LYS A 62 3.72 16.21 3.93
CA LYS A 62 3.43 17.30 2.99
C LYS A 62 2.30 16.97 2.01
N LEU A 63 2.05 15.69 1.73
CA LEU A 63 1.03 15.27 0.77
C LEU A 63 -0.36 15.76 1.16
N PHE A 64 -0.66 15.77 2.48
CA PHE A 64 -1.95 16.21 3.01
C PHE A 64 -2.32 17.64 2.58
N ASN A 65 -1.33 18.51 2.39
CA ASN A 65 -1.56 19.92 2.11
C ASN A 65 -1.84 20.22 0.64
N CYS A 66 -1.66 19.24 -0.27
CA CYS A 66 -1.71 19.50 -1.70
C CYS A 66 -2.43 18.44 -2.55
N ILE A 67 -2.79 17.30 -1.97
CA ILE A 67 -3.53 16.25 -2.69
C ILE A 67 -4.91 16.76 -3.11
N ASP A 68 -5.36 16.37 -4.32
CA ASP A 68 -6.73 16.63 -4.72
C ASP A 68 -7.74 15.78 -3.91
N PHE A 69 -9.01 16.20 -3.91
CA PHE A 69 -10.08 15.51 -3.18
C PHE A 69 -9.76 15.21 -1.70
N LEU A 70 -9.23 16.20 -0.98
CA LEU A 70 -8.76 16.10 0.40
C LEU A 70 -9.73 15.37 1.36
N GLU A 71 -11.04 15.62 1.27
CA GLU A 71 -12.02 14.93 2.12
C GLU A 71 -12.07 13.42 1.89
N SER A 72 -11.92 12.99 0.64
CA SER A 72 -11.84 11.55 0.32
C SER A 72 -10.54 10.95 0.84
N TYR A 73 -9.43 11.70 0.77
CA TYR A 73 -8.15 11.29 1.32
C TYR A 73 -8.18 11.17 2.85
N LYS A 74 -8.81 12.12 3.56
CA LYS A 74 -9.00 12.08 5.02
C LYS A 74 -9.68 10.80 5.49
N ASN A 75 -10.65 10.29 4.73
CA ASN A 75 -11.33 9.04 5.07
C ASN A 75 -10.37 7.84 5.13
N TYR A 76 -9.32 7.81 4.31
CA TYR A 76 -8.32 6.75 4.34
C TYR A 76 -7.42 6.86 5.58
N ILE A 77 -7.11 8.09 6.01
CA ILE A 77 -6.33 8.35 7.23
C ILE A 77 -7.12 7.96 8.48
N VAL A 78 -8.37 8.42 8.59
CA VAL A 78 -9.24 8.13 9.76
C VAL A 78 -9.43 6.62 9.94
N ARG A 79 -9.50 5.87 8.83
CA ARG A 79 -9.61 4.40 8.82
C ARG A 79 -8.29 3.67 9.02
N ARG A 80 -7.19 4.40 9.24
CA ARG A 80 -5.82 3.86 9.37
C ARG A 80 -5.38 2.99 8.19
N ILE A 81 -5.93 3.26 7.00
CA ILE A 81 -5.46 2.66 5.73
C ILE A 81 -4.18 3.37 5.29
N ILE A 82 -4.11 4.68 5.53
CA ILE A 82 -2.93 5.51 5.26
C ILE A 82 -2.47 6.13 6.57
N ILE A 83 -1.17 6.08 6.82
CA ILE A 83 -0.51 6.84 7.87
C ILE A 83 0.44 7.86 7.25
N HIS A 84 0.60 8.98 7.92
CA HIS A 84 1.61 9.96 7.56
C HIS A 84 2.88 9.73 8.35
N ALA A 85 4.01 9.80 7.66
CA ALA A 85 5.28 9.98 8.34
C ALA A 85 5.25 11.29 9.16
N PRO A 86 5.85 11.33 10.36
CA PRO A 86 5.92 12.56 11.14
C PRO A 86 6.67 13.67 10.39
N PRO A 87 6.45 14.95 10.73
CA PRO A 87 7.26 16.04 10.23
C PRO A 87 8.75 15.77 10.45
N ASN A 88 9.56 16.08 9.43
CA ASN A 88 11.02 15.84 9.41
C ASN A 88 11.47 14.37 9.41
N ILE A 89 10.55 13.42 9.30
CA ILE A 89 10.88 12.01 9.05
C ILE A 89 10.46 11.67 7.61
N PRO A 90 11.40 11.27 6.73
CA PRO A 90 11.06 10.79 5.39
C PRO A 90 10.13 9.58 5.44
N ALA A 91 9.10 9.57 4.59
CA ALA A 91 8.18 8.43 4.49
C ALA A 91 8.88 7.12 4.14
N ASP A 92 9.93 7.20 3.31
CA ASP A 92 10.74 6.06 2.91
C ASP A 92 11.34 5.32 4.10
N ILE A 93 11.88 6.04 5.09
CA ILE A 93 12.46 5.41 6.28
C ILE A 93 11.41 4.59 7.03
N LEU A 94 10.20 5.13 7.20
CA LEU A 94 9.12 4.41 7.90
C LEU A 94 8.67 3.18 7.10
N MET A 95 8.55 3.32 5.78
CA MET A 95 8.22 2.22 4.88
C MET A 95 9.23 1.09 4.92
N ILE A 96 10.52 1.41 4.85
CA ILE A 96 11.60 0.43 4.90
C ILE A 96 11.58 -0.32 6.23
N ARG A 97 11.42 0.39 7.35
CA ARG A 97 11.34 -0.23 8.67
C ARG A 97 10.14 -1.16 8.81
N GLU A 98 8.95 -0.71 8.43
CA GLU A 98 7.72 -1.53 8.46
C GLU A 98 7.80 -2.77 7.56
N ALA A 99 8.56 -2.68 6.47
CA ALA A 99 8.79 -3.80 5.58
C ALA A 99 9.77 -4.82 6.19
N ILE A 100 10.87 -4.36 6.79
CA ILE A 100 11.86 -5.24 7.42
C ILE A 100 11.31 -5.92 8.67
N GLU A 101 10.62 -5.18 9.54
CA GLU A 101 10.14 -5.69 10.84
C GLU A 101 9.13 -6.85 10.71
N SER A 102 8.55 -7.04 9.53
CA SER A 102 7.52 -8.05 9.30
C SER A 102 7.60 -8.70 7.92
N ASP A 103 8.75 -8.63 7.26
CA ASP A 103 9.04 -9.24 5.95
C ASP A 103 7.97 -8.96 4.88
N ASN A 104 7.59 -7.68 4.74
CA ASN A 104 6.52 -7.24 3.83
C ASN A 104 7.07 -6.73 2.50
N LEU A 105 6.25 -6.86 1.45
CA LEU A 105 6.51 -6.21 0.17
C LEU A 105 6.40 -4.68 0.28
N ILE A 106 7.23 -3.99 -0.49
CA ILE A 106 7.27 -2.53 -0.63
C ILE A 106 6.76 -2.17 -2.03
N LEU A 107 5.61 -1.51 -2.11
CA LEU A 107 5.04 -1.01 -3.37
C LEU A 107 5.51 0.43 -3.63
N THR A 108 6.51 0.57 -4.49
CA THR A 108 7.04 1.88 -4.94
C THR A 108 7.76 1.76 -6.28
N ASN A 109 7.73 2.83 -7.08
CA ASN A 109 8.60 2.96 -8.25
C ASN A 109 9.94 3.62 -7.92
N ASP A 110 10.13 4.13 -6.71
CA ASP A 110 11.45 4.57 -6.26
C ASP A 110 12.42 3.37 -6.18
N LYS A 111 13.69 3.62 -6.44
CA LYS A 111 14.77 2.63 -6.29
C LYS A 111 15.36 2.64 -4.87
N LEU A 112 15.01 3.62 -4.03
CA LEU A 112 15.42 3.77 -2.63
C LEU A 112 16.95 3.75 -2.44
N ARG A 113 17.71 4.21 -3.45
CA ARG A 113 19.18 4.10 -3.49
C ARG A 113 19.86 4.84 -2.34
N GLU A 114 19.28 5.96 -1.92
CA GLU A 114 19.77 6.79 -0.82
C GLU A 114 19.66 6.09 0.55
N TYR A 115 18.86 5.03 0.65
CA TYR A 115 18.63 4.26 1.86
C TYR A 115 19.31 2.89 1.83
N GLY A 116 20.31 2.69 0.96
CA GLY A 116 21.00 1.40 0.80
C GLY A 116 21.53 0.77 2.10
N ASN A 117 21.88 1.60 3.08
CA ASN A 117 22.35 1.17 4.40
C ASN A 117 21.24 0.75 5.38
N LEU A 118 19.96 0.96 5.04
CA LEU A 118 18.83 0.57 5.87
C LEU A 118 18.34 -0.86 5.56
N PHE A 119 18.67 -1.39 4.40
CA PHE A 119 18.26 -2.73 3.98
C PHE A 119 19.26 -3.80 4.44
N PRO A 120 18.81 -5.06 4.68
CA PRO A 120 19.72 -6.16 4.97
C PRO A 120 20.73 -6.43 3.84
N SER A 121 20.28 -6.30 2.59
CA SER A 121 21.11 -6.41 1.38
C SER A 121 20.39 -5.82 0.16
N GLU A 122 21.12 -5.60 -0.93
CA GLU A 122 20.53 -5.21 -2.21
C GLU A 122 19.56 -6.29 -2.75
N SER A 123 19.94 -7.57 -2.61
CA SER A 123 19.08 -8.69 -3.00
C SER A 123 17.78 -8.75 -2.20
N TRP A 124 17.80 -8.39 -0.92
CA TRP A 124 16.57 -8.27 -0.13
C TRP A 124 15.65 -7.20 -0.70
N LEU A 125 16.19 -6.03 -1.07
CA LEU A 125 15.39 -4.98 -1.68
C LEU A 125 14.80 -5.44 -3.02
N GLU A 126 15.59 -6.12 -3.86
CA GLU A 126 15.11 -6.68 -5.13
C GLU A 126 13.94 -7.64 -4.93
N SER A 127 14.00 -8.52 -3.93
CA SER A 127 12.93 -9.50 -3.68
C SER A 127 11.70 -8.93 -2.96
N HIS A 128 11.79 -7.73 -2.41
CA HIS A 128 10.70 -7.10 -1.64
C HIS A 128 10.06 -5.91 -2.36
N ARG A 129 10.77 -5.28 -3.30
CA ARG A 129 10.29 -4.09 -4.00
C ARG A 129 9.43 -4.47 -5.19
N VAL A 130 8.17 -4.09 -5.11
CA VAL A 130 7.16 -4.25 -6.15
C VAL A 130 6.99 -2.90 -6.86
N SER A 131 7.31 -2.84 -8.15
CA SER A 131 7.01 -1.67 -8.98
C SER A 131 5.59 -1.74 -9.53
N PHE A 132 5.08 -0.62 -10.06
CA PHE A 132 3.73 -0.53 -10.59
C PHE A 132 3.60 0.42 -11.77
N ASP A 133 2.53 0.24 -12.54
CA ASP A 133 2.07 1.18 -13.55
C ASP A 133 0.60 1.56 -13.33
N ILE A 134 0.26 2.79 -13.72
CA ILE A 134 -1.12 3.27 -13.79
C ILE A 134 -1.41 3.68 -15.22
N PHE A 135 -2.14 2.83 -15.94
CA PHE A 135 -2.46 3.03 -17.34
C PHE A 135 -3.93 2.70 -17.59
N ASP A 136 -4.64 3.58 -18.31
CA ASP A 136 -6.04 3.38 -18.70
C ASP A 136 -6.97 2.99 -17.52
N GLY A 137 -6.82 3.71 -16.40
CA GLY A 137 -7.62 3.48 -15.19
C GLY A 137 -7.33 2.15 -14.47
N LYS A 138 -6.26 1.45 -14.83
CA LYS A 138 -5.84 0.18 -14.21
C LYS A 138 -4.56 0.38 -13.41
N PHE A 139 -4.46 -0.30 -12.27
CA PHE A 139 -3.25 -0.42 -11.48
C PHE A 139 -2.62 -1.79 -11.72
N ILE A 140 -1.39 -1.82 -12.23
CA ILE A 140 -0.67 -3.06 -12.53
C ILE A 140 0.56 -3.11 -11.64
N ILE A 141 0.83 -4.25 -11.00
CA ILE A 141 2.02 -4.46 -10.18
C ILE A 141 2.92 -5.51 -10.81
N TYR A 142 4.23 -5.35 -10.61
CA TYR A 142 5.26 -6.28 -11.07
C TYR A 142 5.89 -6.91 -9.85
N ILE A 143 5.48 -8.15 -9.56
CA ILE A 143 6.02 -8.93 -8.45
C ILE A 143 7.48 -9.31 -8.79
N PRO A 144 8.42 -9.17 -7.85
CA PRO A 144 9.81 -9.57 -8.03
C PRO A 144 9.99 -11.09 -8.18
#